data_AF-A0A2V7NZC0-F1
#
_entry.id   AF-A0A2V7NZC0-F1
#
_cell.length_a   1.000
_cell.length_b   1.000
_cell.length_c   1.000
_cell.angle_alpha   90.00
_cell.angle_beta   90.00
_cell.angle_gamma   90.00
#
_symmetry.space_group_name_H-M   'P 1'
#
loop_
_entity.id
_entity.type
_entity.pdbx_description
1 polymer ?
#
loop_
_entity_poly.entity_id
_entity_poly.type
_entity_poly.pdbx_seq_one_letter_code
_entity_poly.pdbx_strand_id
1 'polypeptide(L)'
;MRREYDFSKARRNPYASRLKQSVTIRLDSTAVAYFKRLAAELEIPYQTLINLYLRDCAASGRKLALKWKPARRGRSLTSAREAECLAPRRAWTVVHYCCAGRPVARSLSAIR
;
A
#
# COMPACT_ATOMS: atom_id res chain seq x y z
N MET A 1 21.74 -37.12 19.95
CA MET A 1 21.07 -37.00 18.64
C MET A 1 21.92 -37.65 17.55
N ARG A 2 21.31 -38.24 16.52
CA ARG A 2 22.04 -38.82 15.38
C ARG A 2 22.60 -37.71 14.49
N ARG A 3 23.76 -37.95 13.88
CA ARG A 3 24.48 -36.97 13.04
C ARG A 3 23.86 -36.78 11.65
N GLU A 4 23.18 -37.79 11.12
CA GLU A 4 22.57 -37.71 9.79
C GLU A 4 21.30 -38.55 9.71
N TYR A 5 20.32 -38.03 8.98
CA TYR A 5 19.05 -38.68 8.67
C TYR A 5 18.89 -38.72 7.15
N ASP A 6 18.67 -39.91 6.61
CA ASP A 6 18.38 -40.11 5.19
C ASP A 6 16.88 -39.89 4.93
N PHE A 7 16.57 -38.86 4.12
CA PHE A 7 15.20 -38.48 3.75
C PHE A 7 14.81 -38.95 2.34
N SER A 8 15.60 -39.80 1.69
CA SER A 8 15.36 -40.30 0.32
C SER A 8 14.00 -40.99 0.14
N LYS A 9 13.46 -41.62 1.19
CA LYS A 9 12.15 -42.28 1.22
C LYS A 9 11.11 -41.55 2.07
N ALA A 10 11.37 -40.29 2.45
CA ALA A 10 10.49 -39.55 3.35
C ALA A 10 9.16 -39.18 2.66
N ARG A 11 8.05 -39.46 3.33
CA ARG A 11 6.71 -39.05 2.89
C ARG A 11 6.40 -37.64 3.37
N ARG A 12 5.81 -36.81 2.50
CA ARG A 12 5.41 -35.44 2.87
C ARG A 12 4.43 -35.49 4.05
N ASN A 13 4.71 -34.67 5.07
CA ASN A 13 3.85 -34.56 6.24
C ASN A 13 2.42 -34.16 5.81
N PRO A 14 1.39 -35.00 6.05
CA PRO A 14 0.00 -34.68 5.72
C PRO A 14 -0.55 -33.45 6.46
N TYR A 15 0.11 -33.03 7.55
CA TYR A 15 -0.22 -31.86 8.34
C TYR A 15 0.52 -30.60 7.91
N ALA A 16 1.42 -30.68 6.92
CA ALA A 16 2.16 -29.52 6.43
C ALA A 16 1.24 -28.43 5.85
N SER A 17 0.08 -28.82 5.31
CA SER A 17 -0.95 -27.87 4.82
C SER A 17 -1.72 -27.17 5.94
N ARG A 18 -1.69 -27.74 7.16
CA ARG A 18 -2.38 -27.20 8.34
C ARG A 18 -1.45 -26.31 9.19
N LEU A 19 -0.21 -26.13 8.78
CA LEU A 19 0.74 -25.28 9.49
C LEU A 19 0.25 -23.84 9.46
N LYS A 20 0.23 -23.20 10.64
CA LYS A 20 -0.08 -21.78 10.75
C LYS A 20 1.05 -21.00 10.11
N GLN A 21 0.72 -20.22 9.09
CA GLN A 21 1.65 -19.25 8.51
C GLN A 21 1.59 -17.96 9.34
N SER A 22 2.74 -17.43 9.72
CA SER A 22 2.81 -16.13 10.38
C SER A 22 2.63 -15.04 9.33
N VAL A 23 1.66 -14.16 9.52
CA VAL A 23 1.37 -13.04 8.62
C VAL A 23 1.29 -11.76 9.43
N THR A 24 2.01 -10.72 9.00
CA THR A 24 1.95 -9.38 9.59
C THR A 24 0.88 -8.58 8.85
N ILE A 25 -0.29 -8.40 9.47
CA ILE A 25 -1.39 -7.60 8.91
C ILE A 25 -1.46 -6.27 9.66
N ARG A 26 -1.51 -5.16 8.92
CA ARG A 26 -1.76 -3.84 9.50
C ARG A 26 -3.27 -3.70 9.74
N LEU A 27 -3.65 -3.55 11.00
CA LEU A 27 -5.04 -3.32 11.41
C LEU A 27 -5.17 -1.87 11.91
N ASP A 28 -6.32 -1.26 11.64
CA ASP A 28 -6.68 0.03 12.21
C ASP A 28 -6.87 -0.06 13.74
N SER A 29 -6.57 1.03 14.44
CA SER A 29 -6.64 1.08 15.90
C SER A 29 -8.05 0.83 16.43
N THR A 30 -9.06 1.26 15.67
CA THR A 30 -10.48 1.06 15.96
C THR A 30 -10.88 -0.41 15.93
N ALA A 31 -10.50 -1.17 14.89
CA ALA A 31 -10.76 -2.59 14.82
C ALA A 31 -10.05 -3.35 15.94
N VAL A 32 -8.79 -3.01 16.24
CA VAL A 32 -8.05 -3.65 17.34
C VAL A 32 -8.75 -3.43 18.69
N ALA A 33 -9.24 -2.22 18.96
CA ALA A 33 -9.98 -1.94 20.19
C ALA A 33 -11.28 -2.75 20.29
N TYR A 34 -12.02 -2.88 19.17
CA TYR A 34 -13.23 -3.69 19.09
C TYR A 34 -12.95 -5.17 19.42
N PHE A 35 -11.97 -5.78 18.75
CA PHE A 35 -11.64 -7.19 18.98
C PHE A 35 -11.07 -7.45 20.37
N LYS A 36 -10.37 -6.49 20.98
CA LYS A 36 -9.90 -6.62 22.38
C LYS A 36 -11.04 -6.66 23.39
N ARG A 37 -12.08 -5.84 23.20
CA ARG A 37 -13.27 -5.87 24.07
C ARG A 37 -14.03 -7.19 23.92
N LEU A 38 -14.27 -7.61 22.68
CA LEU A 38 -14.96 -8.87 22.40
C LEU A 38 -14.17 -10.09 22.89
N ALA A 39 -12.84 -10.05 22.78
CA ALA A 39 -11.94 -11.07 23.32
C ALA A 39 -12.03 -11.19 24.86
N ALA A 40 -12.19 -10.07 25.56
CA ALA A 40 -12.35 -10.07 27.01
C ALA A 40 -13.68 -10.71 27.45
N GLU A 41 -14.76 -10.47 26.70
CA GLU A 41 -16.07 -11.07 26.97
C GLU A 41 -16.09 -12.59 26.72
N LEU A 42 -15.36 -13.06 25.70
CA LEU A 42 -15.30 -14.47 25.32
C LEU A 42 -14.16 -15.25 25.98
N GLU A 43 -13.32 -14.59 26.79
CA GLU A 43 -12.12 -15.15 27.43
C GLU A 43 -11.14 -15.82 26.43
N ILE A 44 -11.09 -15.34 25.19
CA ILE A 44 -10.23 -15.86 24.12
C ILE A 44 -9.24 -14.77 23.69
N PRO A 45 -7.97 -15.08 23.41
CA PRO A 45 -7.04 -14.09 22.88
C PRO A 45 -7.54 -13.44 21.58
N TYR A 46 -7.46 -12.11 21.48
CA TYR A 46 -7.92 -11.37 20.29
C TYR A 46 -7.27 -11.87 18.98
N GLN A 47 -6.02 -12.33 19.03
CA GLN A 47 -5.32 -12.88 17.86
C GLN A 47 -5.97 -14.16 17.35
N THR A 48 -6.43 -15.04 18.24
CA THR A 48 -7.19 -16.25 17.89
C THR A 48 -8.56 -15.87 17.35
N LEU A 49 -9.23 -14.91 18.00
CA LEU A 49 -10.55 -14.43 17.60
C LEU A 49 -10.54 -13.87 16.17
N ILE A 50 -9.57 -13.02 15.82
CA ILE A 50 -9.42 -12.48 14.46
C ILE A 50 -9.28 -13.60 13.43
N ASN A 51 -8.46 -14.61 13.72
CA ASN A 51 -8.30 -15.75 12.81
C ASN A 51 -9.60 -16.54 12.61
N LEU A 52 -10.41 -16.69 13.66
CA LEU A 52 -11.70 -17.37 13.57
C LEU A 52 -12.68 -16.58 12.69
N TYR A 53 -12.76 -15.26 12.88
CA TYR A 53 -13.58 -14.39 12.04
C TYR A 53 -13.14 -14.41 10.56
N LEU A 54 -11.84 -14.43 10.29
CA LEU A 54 -11.33 -14.53 8.92
C LEU A 54 -11.70 -15.88 8.27
N ARG A 55 -11.65 -16.98 9.03
CA ARG A 55 -12.09 -18.30 8.55
C ARG A 55 -13.59 -18.32 8.28
N ASP A 56 -14.39 -17.74 9.16
CA ASP A 56 -15.83 -17.63 8.98
C ASP A 56 -16.20 -16.79 7.75
N CYS A 57 -15.49 -15.68 7.52
CA CYS A 57 -15.63 -14.89 6.30
C CYS A 57 -15.31 -15.69 5.03
N ALA A 58 -14.24 -16.50 5.05
CA ALA A 58 -13.86 -17.35 3.92
C ALA A 58 -14.88 -18.47 3.69
N ALA A 59 -15.37 -19.12 4.75
CA ALA A 59 -16.37 -20.17 4.67
C ALA A 59 -17.73 -19.65 4.16
N SER A 60 -18.12 -18.46 4.62
CA SER A 60 -19.35 -17.79 4.19
C SER A 60 -19.25 -17.15 2.80
N GLY A 61 -18.04 -17.06 2.22
CA GLY A 61 -17.83 -16.40 0.93
C GLY A 61 -18.21 -14.92 0.90
N ARG A 62 -18.19 -14.23 2.06
CA ARG A 62 -18.58 -12.82 2.17
C ARG A 62 -17.62 -11.95 1.35
N LYS A 63 -18.13 -11.33 0.28
CA LYS A 63 -17.37 -10.41 -0.56
C LYS A 63 -17.60 -8.98 -0.09
N LEU A 64 -16.52 -8.26 0.16
CA LEU A 64 -16.59 -6.84 0.50
C LEU A 64 -17.08 -6.06 -0.73
N ALA A 65 -18.22 -5.38 -0.61
CA ALA A 65 -18.75 -4.52 -1.66
C ALA A 65 -17.93 -3.21 -1.73
N LEU A 66 -16.75 -3.27 -2.34
CA LEU A 66 -15.91 -2.10 -2.58
C LEU A 66 -16.49 -1.31 -3.76
N LYS A 67 -17.29 -0.28 -3.48
CA LYS A 67 -17.61 0.75 -4.48
C LYS A 67 -16.38 1.61 -4.71
N TRP A 68 -15.49 1.17 -5.60
CA TRP A 68 -14.34 1.97 -6.02
C TRP A 68 -14.85 3.18 -6.81
N LYS A 69 -14.85 4.37 -6.19
CA LYS A 69 -14.99 5.60 -6.97
C LYS A 69 -13.74 5.69 -7.85
N PRO A 70 -13.86 5.77 -9.19
CA PRO A 70 -12.67 5.98 -10.02
C PRO A 70 -11.97 7.23 -9.50
N ALA A 71 -10.68 7.08 -9.15
CA ALA A 71 -9.85 8.21 -8.79
C ALA A 71 -10.01 9.25 -9.89
N ARG A 72 -10.45 10.47 -9.56
CA ARG A 72 -10.53 11.54 -10.55
C ARG A 72 -9.14 11.64 -11.18
N ARG A 73 -9.03 11.24 -12.45
CA ARG A 73 -7.81 11.42 -13.23
C ARG A 73 -7.38 12.87 -13.03
N GLY A 74 -6.14 13.05 -12.60
CA GLY A 74 -5.56 14.35 -12.34
C GLY A 74 -5.86 15.28 -13.52
N ARG A 75 -6.30 16.50 -13.20
CA ARG A 75 -6.35 17.63 -14.10
C ARG A 75 -4.99 17.76 -14.80
N SER A 76 -4.88 17.32 -16.05
CA SER A 76 -3.76 17.65 -16.92
C SER A 76 -3.84 19.15 -17.20
N LEU A 77 -2.97 19.93 -16.56
CA LEU A 77 -2.72 21.32 -16.92
C LEU A 77 -1.54 21.32 -17.91
N THR A 78 -1.83 20.92 -19.15
CA THR A 78 -1.00 21.08 -20.36
C THR A 78 -1.99 21.02 -21.52
N SER A 79 -2.09 21.95 -22.46
CA SER A 79 -1.17 22.97 -22.93
C SER A 79 -1.95 24.23 -23.30
N ALA A 80 -1.32 25.38 -23.05
CA ALA A 80 -1.61 26.60 -23.78
C ALA A 80 -1.48 26.32 -25.28
N ARG A 81 -2.38 26.95 -26.05
CA ARG A 81 -2.34 27.12 -27.50
C ARG A 81 -0.91 27.03 -28.05
N GLU A 82 -0.66 26.02 -28.87
CA GLU A 82 0.41 26.05 -29.87
C GLU A 82 0.18 27.29 -30.73
N ALA A 83 0.91 28.35 -30.42
CA ALA A 83 1.27 29.36 -31.40
C ALA A 83 2.53 28.81 -32.09
N GLU A 84 2.34 28.44 -33.35
CA GLU A 84 3.37 28.05 -34.30
C GLU A 84 4.54 29.06 -34.28
N CYS A 85 5.74 28.56 -34.01
CA CYS A 85 6.97 29.26 -34.38
C CYS A 85 7.55 28.54 -35.59
N LEU A 86 7.05 28.93 -36.77
CA LEU A 86 7.73 28.66 -38.04
C LEU A 86 8.88 29.67 -38.15
N ALA A 87 10.13 29.23 -37.97
CA ALA A 87 11.27 30.04 -38.38
C ALA A 87 12.45 29.18 -38.87
N PRO A 88 13.13 29.60 -39.95
CA PRO A 88 13.98 28.74 -40.75
C PRO A 88 15.38 28.55 -40.16
N ARG A 89 15.96 27.40 -40.49
CA ARG A 89 17.36 27.06 -40.25
C ARG A 89 18.26 28.06 -40.98
N ARG A 90 19.04 28.88 -40.26
CA ARG A 90 20.42 29.33 -40.59
C ARG A 90 20.86 30.47 -39.67
N ALA A 91 21.83 30.17 -38.80
CA ALA A 91 22.70 31.08 -38.04
C ALA A 91 21.96 32.17 -37.20
N TRP A 92 22.30 32.47 -35.97
CA TRP A 92 23.49 33.19 -35.56
C TRP A 92 23.62 32.98 -34.03
N THR A 93 24.86 32.96 -33.61
CA THR A 93 25.46 32.96 -32.27
C THR A 93 24.58 33.41 -31.10
N VAL A 94 24.62 32.59 -30.05
CA VAL A 94 23.88 32.64 -28.78
C VAL A 94 24.14 33.93 -27.98
N VAL A 95 23.16 34.84 -27.93
CA VAL A 95 22.76 35.63 -26.73
C VAL A 95 21.28 36.04 -26.87
N HIS A 96 20.57 36.01 -25.73
CA HIS A 96 19.24 36.56 -25.40
C HIS A 96 18.07 35.57 -25.36
N TYR A 97 17.17 35.56 -24.38
CA TYR A 97 17.09 35.94 -22.95
C TYR A 97 15.62 35.62 -22.54
N CYS A 98 15.36 35.44 -21.24
CA CYS A 98 14.04 35.56 -20.58
C CYS A 98 12.93 34.52 -20.90
N CYS A 99 12.46 33.78 -19.87
CA CYS A 99 11.28 34.20 -19.10
C CYS A 99 10.94 33.25 -17.93
N ALA A 100 10.75 33.85 -16.75
CA ALA A 100 9.89 33.44 -15.63
C ALA A 100 10.22 32.16 -14.82
N GLY A 101 10.80 32.37 -13.64
CA GLY A 101 11.12 31.34 -12.66
C GLY A 101 10.00 30.95 -11.69
N ARG A 102 10.33 29.96 -10.84
CA ARG A 102 9.71 29.71 -9.53
C ARG A 102 10.76 29.13 -8.58
N PRO A 103 10.95 29.75 -7.42
CA PRO A 103 10.94 28.98 -6.17
C PRO A 103 9.94 29.58 -5.19
N VAL A 104 9.02 28.75 -4.70
CA VAL A 104 8.05 29.13 -3.67
C VAL A 104 8.79 29.24 -2.34
N ALA A 105 8.91 30.46 -1.83
CA ALA A 105 9.35 30.73 -0.48
C ALA A 105 8.39 30.09 0.54
N ARG A 106 8.91 29.32 1.48
CA ARG A 106 8.22 28.99 2.73
C ARG A 106 9.03 29.55 3.87
N SER A 107 8.49 30.59 4.50
CA SER A 107 9.07 31.31 5.61
C SER A 107 9.24 30.39 6.82
N LEU A 108 10.47 30.24 7.31
CA LEU A 108 10.71 29.92 8.71
C LEU A 108 11.16 31.22 9.37
N SER A 109 10.22 31.83 10.08
CA SER A 109 10.44 32.98 10.93
C SER A 109 11.42 32.60 12.04
N ALA A 110 12.54 33.29 12.09
CA ALA A 110 13.36 33.39 13.28
C ALA A 110 12.60 34.18 14.35
N ILE A 111 12.49 33.62 15.56
CA ILE A 111 12.22 34.38 16.77
C ILE A 111 13.37 34.07 17.73
N ARG A 112 14.24 35.08 17.82
CA ARG A 112 15.00 35.60 18.97
C ARG A 112 15.72 34.64 19.92
#